data_AF-A0A8J3NKP2-F1
#
_entry.id   AF-A0A8J3NKP2-F1
#
_cell.length_a   1.000
_cell.length_b   1.000
_cell.length_c   1.000
_cell.angle_alpha   90.00
_cell.angle_beta   90.00
_cell.angle_gamma   90.00
#
_symmetry.space_group_name_H-M   'P 1'
#
loop_
_entity.id
_entity.type
_entity.pdbx_description
1 polymer ?
#
loop_
_entity_poly.entity_id
_entity_poly.type
_entity_poly.pdbx_seq_one_letter_code
_entity_poly.pdbx_strand_id
1 'polypeptide(L)'
;MLLAVPPVWALPVLGAPLRAAAQEWRGCAAAADETGTGLAAASAERAGWHGADADAYDAGRLLLMDLAGTARALATRAADTLETLARRIDGIQRHLDESLARLAAMVPHQGGPDRPLFAVTGPAQARRVHAALAEATALRGDLESAGEDAAAELAAITAAWEALAERGRPLPAMPAPEPTGAAAVVTGAGLTLVDTGAGDDGVRVTTDPAGGTVVRVGAATVAVVGDGRLVLRTGAGRDTVEVDAAVRLPVTVLAGAGDDRIIGGDLLHGAGGRDALLGRDGDDLLLGGDDRDYLDGGAGDDHLDGGDGDDTAYGLDGADLLRGGDGGDHLSGGRGGDVLLGGTGDDTLTGGAGRDLLDGAAGTDRAYRDATDPVDPTGPADPAVSADPAGPAVSGRSGDAGEAAGAAEFAHLAPATVPGGRLLIEGSAEFAARVASDLDLLRASPTGRRLLAELDAALAAGDGWLPGDGPDSVTIRELGAGSGNGFAGTDGDDDRFVIAYEPGFDSLAGDAPPVVVLFHELGHAWAHLTGNGVPGAYTGDDVMWDGRSWVPVPAAERAVTGLPVDDDGDPTTPERLAPRHPYPLTENALRDELGIVRRDRYGSPARPE
;
A
#
# COMPACT_ATOMS: atom_id res chain seq x y z
N MET A 1 -13.52 34.81 -45.34
CA MET A 1 -12.26 34.49 -44.62
C MET A 1 -12.59 33.43 -43.58
N LEU A 2 -11.78 32.39 -43.41
CA LEU A 2 -11.96 31.43 -42.31
C LEU A 2 -11.15 31.94 -41.11
N LEU A 3 -11.77 32.02 -39.93
CA LEU A 3 -11.10 32.34 -38.69
C LEU A 3 -11.04 31.07 -37.84
N ALA A 4 -9.83 30.53 -37.67
CA ALA A 4 -9.56 29.47 -36.71
C ALA A 4 -9.48 30.07 -35.31
N VAL A 5 -10.14 29.44 -34.35
CA VAL A 5 -10.25 29.95 -32.96
C VAL A 5 -9.77 28.85 -32.01
N PRO A 6 -9.03 29.20 -30.93
CA PRO A 6 -8.59 28.22 -29.94
C PRO A 6 -9.76 27.51 -29.24
N PRO A 7 -9.53 26.34 -28.60
CA PRO A 7 -10.54 25.53 -27.93
C PRO A 7 -11.00 26.17 -26.61
N VAL A 8 -11.69 27.31 -26.69
CA VAL A 8 -12.09 28.10 -25.51
C VAL A 8 -13.52 27.85 -25.04
N TRP A 9 -14.37 27.22 -25.86
CA TRP A 9 -15.78 26.98 -25.53
C TRP A 9 -16.06 25.63 -24.86
N ALA A 10 -15.09 24.70 -24.88
CA ALA A 10 -15.19 23.43 -24.19
C ALA A 10 -14.23 23.42 -22.99
N LEU A 11 -14.80 23.17 -21.80
CA LEU A 11 -14.05 22.92 -20.58
C LEU A 11 -13.83 21.41 -20.40
N PRO A 12 -12.77 20.99 -19.67
CA PRO A 12 -12.62 19.59 -19.28
C PRO A 12 -13.80 19.13 -18.41
N VAL A 13 -14.16 17.85 -18.53
CA VAL A 13 -15.34 17.25 -17.87
C VAL A 13 -15.03 16.96 -16.39
N LEU A 14 -14.96 18.01 -15.56
CA LEU A 14 -14.57 17.91 -14.15
C LEU A 14 -15.75 18.08 -13.16
N GLY A 15 -16.91 18.58 -13.61
CA GLY A 15 -18.04 18.88 -12.72
C GLY A 15 -18.71 17.65 -12.08
N ALA A 16 -18.70 16.49 -12.75
CA ALA A 16 -19.21 15.24 -12.18
C ALA A 16 -18.23 14.63 -11.16
N PRO A 17 -16.92 14.45 -11.47
CA PRO A 17 -15.93 13.99 -10.48
C PRO A 17 -15.90 14.83 -9.21
N LEU A 18 -15.89 16.18 -9.31
CA LEU A 18 -15.87 17.06 -8.14
C LEU A 18 -17.12 16.91 -7.25
N ARG A 19 -18.29 16.57 -7.83
CA ARG A 19 -19.52 16.33 -7.06
C ARG A 19 -19.51 14.97 -6.36
N ALA A 20 -18.91 13.94 -6.98
CA ALA A 20 -18.71 12.65 -6.33
C ALA A 20 -17.80 12.83 -5.09
N ALA A 21 -16.64 13.45 -5.26
CA ALA A 21 -15.75 13.80 -4.14
C ALA A 21 -16.45 14.66 -3.07
N ALA A 22 -17.28 15.64 -3.46
CA ALA A 22 -18.07 16.41 -2.50
C ALA A 22 -19.10 15.58 -1.73
N GLN A 23 -19.63 14.49 -2.31
CA GLN A 23 -20.53 13.57 -1.62
C GLN A 23 -19.77 12.68 -0.63
N GLU A 24 -18.60 12.17 -0.98
CA GLU A 24 -17.70 11.44 -0.07
C GLU A 24 -17.35 12.27 1.16
N TRP A 25 -16.95 13.54 0.99
CA TRP A 25 -16.69 14.45 2.10
C TRP A 25 -17.94 14.71 2.96
N ARG A 26 -19.15 14.72 2.39
CA ARG A 26 -20.40 14.78 3.20
C ARG A 26 -20.62 13.49 3.99
N GLY A 27 -20.25 12.33 3.43
CA GLY A 27 -20.19 11.06 4.14
C GLY A 27 -19.26 11.12 5.36
N CYS A 28 -18.02 11.59 5.18
CA CYS A 28 -17.07 11.84 6.28
C CYS A 28 -17.68 12.77 7.35
N ALA A 29 -18.33 13.87 6.96
CA ALA A 29 -18.99 14.76 7.92
C ALA A 29 -20.13 14.07 8.69
N ALA A 30 -20.93 13.23 8.03
CA ALA A 30 -21.99 12.45 8.68
C ALA A 30 -21.41 11.42 9.65
N ALA A 31 -20.41 10.64 9.23
CA ALA A 31 -19.70 9.68 10.08
C ALA A 31 -19.13 10.35 11.34
N ALA A 32 -18.46 11.50 11.20
CA ALA A 32 -17.95 12.25 12.35
C ALA A 32 -19.06 12.75 13.30
N ASP A 33 -20.22 13.16 12.77
CA ASP A 33 -21.39 13.53 13.60
C ASP A 33 -21.98 12.31 14.33
N GLU A 34 -22.04 11.16 13.66
CA GLU A 34 -22.45 9.87 14.23
C GLU A 34 -21.49 9.40 15.34
N THR A 35 -20.18 9.54 15.15
CA THR A 35 -19.17 9.27 16.19
C THR A 35 -19.39 10.18 17.40
N GLY A 36 -19.54 11.50 17.20
CA GLY A 36 -19.77 12.44 18.29
C GLY A 36 -21.06 12.17 19.06
N THR A 37 -22.15 11.84 18.37
CA THR A 37 -23.44 11.48 19.00
C THR A 37 -23.38 10.12 19.70
N GLY A 38 -22.69 9.12 19.14
CA GLY A 38 -22.43 7.82 19.77
C GLY A 38 -21.63 7.95 21.07
N LEU A 39 -20.56 8.75 21.06
CA LEU A 39 -19.78 9.05 22.26
C LEU A 39 -20.62 9.80 23.31
N ALA A 40 -21.49 10.74 22.91
CA ALA A 40 -22.41 11.38 23.83
C ALA A 40 -23.40 10.37 24.48
N ALA A 41 -23.94 9.44 23.68
CA ALA A 41 -24.86 8.40 24.15
C ALA A 41 -24.17 7.41 25.11
N ALA A 42 -22.94 6.98 24.82
CA ALA A 42 -22.16 6.08 25.68
C ALA A 42 -21.99 6.63 27.11
N SER A 43 -21.94 7.96 27.29
CA SER A 43 -21.92 8.60 28.63
C SER A 43 -23.14 8.25 29.49
N ALA A 44 -24.31 8.02 28.89
CA ALA A 44 -25.54 7.67 29.62
C ALA A 44 -25.54 6.21 30.11
N GLU A 45 -24.72 5.35 29.50
CA GLU A 45 -24.62 3.92 29.82
C GLU A 45 -23.59 3.62 30.94
N ARG A 46 -22.74 4.58 31.33
CA ARG A 46 -21.70 4.44 32.38
C ARG A 46 -22.22 4.45 33.83
N ALA A 47 -23.49 4.12 34.07
CA ALA A 47 -24.09 4.19 35.41
C ALA A 47 -23.39 3.23 36.40
N GLY A 48 -22.49 3.77 37.23
CA GLY A 48 -21.77 3.03 38.28
C GLY A 48 -20.24 2.95 38.14
N TRP A 49 -19.64 3.54 37.10
CA TRP A 49 -18.18 3.63 36.98
C TRP A 49 -17.64 4.77 37.86
N HIS A 50 -16.61 4.50 38.67
CA HIS A 50 -15.97 5.45 39.57
C HIS A 50 -14.46 5.20 39.65
N GLY A 51 -13.65 6.24 39.88
CA GLY A 51 -12.19 6.14 40.04
C GLY A 51 -11.40 6.60 38.81
N ALA A 52 -10.08 6.40 38.85
CA ALA A 52 -9.16 6.97 37.87
C ALA A 52 -9.45 6.52 36.42
N ASP A 53 -9.84 5.27 36.22
CA ASP A 53 -10.17 4.72 34.88
C ASP A 53 -11.49 5.31 34.35
N ALA A 54 -12.43 5.60 35.25
CA ALA A 54 -13.67 6.27 34.90
C ALA A 54 -13.41 7.70 34.42
N ASP A 55 -12.55 8.43 35.13
CA ASP A 55 -12.11 9.80 34.79
C ASP A 55 -11.29 9.81 33.49
N ALA A 56 -10.39 8.84 33.28
CA ALA A 56 -9.55 8.74 32.08
C ALA A 56 -10.40 8.51 30.82
N TYR A 57 -11.32 7.56 30.85
CA TYR A 57 -12.24 7.32 29.73
C TYR A 57 -13.22 8.50 29.52
N ASP A 58 -13.64 9.23 30.55
CA ASP A 58 -14.43 10.46 30.33
C ASP A 58 -13.62 11.57 29.68
N ALA A 59 -12.34 11.71 30.05
CA ALA A 59 -11.42 12.66 29.40
C ALA A 59 -11.18 12.28 27.93
N GLY A 60 -10.89 11.01 27.65
CA GLY A 60 -10.68 10.51 26.27
C GLY A 60 -11.92 10.65 25.40
N ARG A 61 -13.10 10.27 25.92
CA ARG A 61 -14.41 10.50 25.29
C ARG A 61 -14.66 11.96 24.92
N LEU A 62 -14.44 12.89 25.85
CA LEU A 62 -14.63 14.33 25.59
C LEU A 62 -13.64 14.86 24.54
N LEU A 63 -12.38 14.40 24.57
CA LEU A 63 -11.40 14.70 23.53
C LEU A 63 -11.88 14.19 22.16
N LEU A 64 -12.30 12.92 22.06
CA LEU A 64 -12.81 12.33 20.82
C LEU A 64 -14.06 13.05 20.29
N MET A 65 -14.95 13.54 21.17
CA MET A 65 -16.08 14.37 20.76
C MET A 65 -15.65 15.73 20.18
N ASP A 66 -14.64 16.39 20.76
CA ASP A 66 -14.06 17.62 20.21
C ASP A 66 -13.39 17.37 18.85
N LEU A 67 -12.64 16.27 18.73
CA LEU A 67 -11.99 15.87 17.49
C LEU A 67 -13.03 15.58 16.39
N ALA A 68 -14.07 14.80 16.70
CA ALA A 68 -15.14 14.48 15.76
C ALA A 68 -15.92 15.73 15.32
N GLY A 69 -16.19 16.67 16.23
CA GLY A 69 -16.80 17.96 15.91
C GLY A 69 -15.94 18.80 14.95
N THR A 70 -14.62 18.78 15.13
CA THR A 70 -13.66 19.46 14.27
C THR A 70 -13.55 18.79 12.90
N ALA A 71 -13.46 17.46 12.84
CA ALA A 71 -13.48 16.67 11.60
C ALA A 71 -14.74 16.99 10.79
N ARG A 72 -15.94 16.92 11.40
CA ARG A 72 -17.19 17.27 10.73
C ARG A 72 -17.15 18.67 10.10
N ALA A 73 -16.65 19.66 10.82
CA ALA A 73 -16.58 21.04 10.34
C ALA A 73 -15.64 21.19 9.13
N LEU A 74 -14.47 20.55 9.19
CA LEU A 74 -13.52 20.54 8.09
C LEU A 74 -14.08 19.78 6.86
N ALA A 75 -14.75 18.63 7.06
CA ALA A 75 -15.28 17.82 5.95
C ALA A 75 -16.41 18.55 5.23
N THR A 76 -17.26 19.23 6.00
CA THR A 76 -18.29 20.12 5.45
C THR A 76 -17.67 21.24 4.60
N ARG A 77 -16.58 21.87 5.06
CA ARG A 77 -15.85 22.89 4.29
C ARG A 77 -15.26 22.33 2.98
N ALA A 78 -14.69 21.13 3.00
CA ALA A 78 -14.16 20.48 1.79
C ALA A 78 -15.28 20.22 0.78
N ALA A 79 -16.38 19.59 1.23
CA ALA A 79 -17.54 19.32 0.39
C ALA A 79 -18.14 20.60 -0.24
N ASP A 80 -18.30 21.67 0.55
CA ASP A 80 -18.83 22.94 0.07
C ASP A 80 -17.91 23.64 -0.94
N THR A 81 -16.59 23.51 -0.76
CA THR A 81 -15.58 24.04 -1.69
C THR A 81 -15.66 23.32 -3.04
N LEU A 82 -15.67 22.00 -3.03
CA LEU A 82 -15.76 21.16 -4.23
C LEU A 82 -17.10 21.36 -4.98
N GLU A 83 -18.23 21.37 -4.27
CA GLU A 83 -19.56 21.62 -4.85
C GLU A 83 -19.65 23.03 -5.45
N THR A 84 -19.05 24.03 -4.81
CA THR A 84 -19.04 25.41 -5.32
C THR A 84 -18.21 25.53 -6.60
N LEU A 85 -17.04 24.88 -6.66
CA LEU A 85 -16.23 24.82 -7.89
C LEU A 85 -16.98 24.08 -9.02
N ALA A 86 -17.59 22.93 -8.71
CA ALA A 86 -18.36 22.15 -9.68
C ALA A 86 -19.53 22.96 -10.28
N ARG A 87 -20.33 23.64 -9.43
CA ARG A 87 -21.42 24.52 -9.89
C ARG A 87 -20.91 25.66 -10.77
N ARG A 88 -19.71 26.20 -10.47
CA ARG A 88 -19.09 27.27 -11.28
C ARG A 88 -18.63 26.76 -12.64
N ILE A 89 -18.04 25.56 -12.72
CA ILE A 89 -17.69 24.89 -13.99
C ILE A 89 -18.94 24.68 -14.85
N ASP A 90 -19.99 24.07 -14.31
CA ASP A 90 -21.26 23.84 -15.03
C ASP A 90 -21.90 25.15 -15.49
N GLY A 91 -21.86 26.18 -14.65
CA GLY A 91 -22.38 27.50 -14.96
C GLY A 91 -21.67 28.16 -16.13
N ILE A 92 -20.33 28.11 -16.12
CA ILE A 92 -19.49 28.67 -17.18
C ILE A 92 -19.63 27.86 -18.48
N GLN A 93 -19.65 26.52 -18.42
CA GLN A 93 -19.84 25.69 -19.62
C GLN A 93 -21.17 26.02 -20.30
N ARG A 94 -22.27 26.14 -19.54
CA ARG A 94 -23.57 26.56 -20.07
C ARG A 94 -23.51 27.92 -20.75
N HIS A 95 -22.82 28.90 -20.14
CA HIS A 95 -22.67 30.24 -20.73
C HIS A 95 -21.84 30.21 -22.02
N LEU A 96 -20.79 29.38 -22.06
CA LEU A 96 -19.99 29.14 -23.26
C LEU A 96 -20.85 28.50 -24.37
N ASP A 97 -21.59 27.44 -24.08
CA ASP A 97 -22.47 26.77 -25.04
C ASP A 97 -23.51 27.73 -25.64
N GLU A 98 -24.16 28.54 -24.80
CA GLU A 98 -25.08 29.58 -25.23
C GLU A 98 -24.40 30.66 -26.08
N SER A 99 -23.19 31.08 -25.72
CA SER A 99 -22.41 32.06 -26.49
C SER A 99 -22.05 31.51 -27.88
N LEU A 100 -21.62 30.24 -27.96
CA LEU A 100 -21.32 29.55 -29.19
C LEU A 100 -22.58 29.39 -30.07
N ALA A 101 -23.71 28.97 -29.48
CA ALA A 101 -24.98 28.83 -30.19
C ALA A 101 -25.49 30.17 -30.77
N ARG A 102 -25.43 31.25 -29.97
CA ARG A 102 -25.75 32.62 -30.44
C ARG A 102 -24.85 33.03 -31.60
N LEU A 103 -23.54 32.76 -31.53
CA LEU A 103 -22.60 33.11 -32.58
C LEU A 103 -22.84 32.29 -33.86
N ALA A 104 -23.07 30.98 -33.72
CA ALA A 104 -23.37 30.06 -34.82
C ALA A 104 -24.65 30.42 -35.58
N ALA A 105 -25.66 30.98 -34.90
CA ALA A 105 -26.87 31.49 -35.55
C ALA A 105 -26.62 32.72 -36.44
N MET A 106 -25.52 33.47 -36.22
CA MET A 106 -25.21 34.71 -36.94
C MET A 106 -24.07 34.57 -37.95
N VAL A 107 -23.17 33.60 -37.75
CA VAL A 107 -21.95 33.39 -38.54
C VAL A 107 -21.83 31.89 -38.86
N PRO A 108 -21.87 31.49 -40.15
CA PRO A 108 -21.69 30.09 -40.52
C PRO A 108 -20.36 29.54 -39.99
N HIS A 109 -20.36 28.30 -39.49
CA HIS A 109 -19.17 27.65 -38.97
C HIS A 109 -19.07 26.18 -39.40
N GLN A 110 -17.87 25.62 -39.30
CA GLN A 110 -17.58 24.19 -39.45
C GLN A 110 -16.75 23.72 -38.23
N GLY A 111 -16.69 22.41 -37.99
CA GLY A 111 -15.99 21.83 -36.84
C GLY A 111 -16.87 21.69 -35.60
N GLY A 112 -16.40 20.89 -34.62
CA GLY A 112 -17.06 20.71 -33.33
C GLY A 112 -16.76 21.83 -32.32
N PRO A 113 -17.38 21.79 -31.12
CA PRO A 113 -17.22 22.83 -30.09
C PRO A 113 -15.78 23.03 -29.62
N ASP A 114 -14.93 22.01 -29.72
CA ASP A 114 -13.51 22.09 -29.38
C ASP A 114 -12.69 22.89 -30.41
N ARG A 115 -13.08 22.90 -31.69
CA ARG A 115 -12.34 23.61 -32.75
C ARG A 115 -13.29 24.23 -33.78
N PRO A 116 -14.07 25.26 -33.39
CA PRO A 116 -14.97 25.93 -34.32
C PRO A 116 -14.18 26.78 -35.33
N LEU A 117 -14.59 26.70 -36.60
CA LEU A 117 -14.04 27.46 -37.73
C LEU A 117 -15.12 28.36 -38.30
N PHE A 118 -15.05 29.67 -38.05
CA PHE A 118 -16.07 30.62 -38.49
C PHE A 118 -15.78 31.17 -39.89
N ALA A 119 -16.76 31.09 -40.80
CA ALA A 119 -16.72 31.69 -42.12
C ALA A 119 -17.28 33.13 -42.10
N VAL A 120 -16.40 34.11 -41.94
CA VAL A 120 -16.78 35.54 -41.88
C VAL A 120 -16.81 36.19 -43.27
N THR A 121 -17.86 36.97 -43.55
CA THR A 121 -18.08 37.67 -44.83
C THR A 121 -17.84 39.18 -44.76
N GLY A 122 -17.59 39.74 -43.58
CA GLY A 122 -17.27 41.17 -43.43
C GLY A 122 -16.89 41.62 -42.02
N PRO A 123 -16.47 42.89 -41.84
CA PRO A 123 -15.92 43.41 -40.58
C PRO A 123 -16.86 43.32 -39.37
N ALA A 124 -18.18 43.41 -39.59
CA ALA A 124 -19.17 43.29 -38.52
C ALA A 124 -19.24 41.87 -37.94
N GLN A 125 -19.15 40.83 -38.76
CA GLN A 125 -19.11 39.44 -38.30
C GLN A 125 -17.77 39.14 -37.61
N ALA A 126 -16.65 39.61 -38.15
CA ALA A 126 -15.34 39.48 -37.49
C ALA A 126 -15.33 40.10 -36.08
N ARG A 127 -15.90 41.30 -35.91
CA ARG A 127 -16.05 41.92 -34.58
C ARG A 127 -16.89 41.09 -33.61
N ARG A 128 -17.96 40.44 -34.08
CA ARG A 128 -18.79 39.57 -33.23
C ARG A 128 -18.03 38.33 -32.76
N VAL A 129 -17.28 37.68 -33.67
CA VAL A 129 -16.45 36.52 -33.31
C VAL A 129 -15.36 36.92 -32.30
N HIS A 130 -14.66 38.04 -32.52
CA HIS A 130 -13.65 38.53 -31.57
C HIS A 130 -14.24 38.91 -30.21
N ALA A 131 -15.45 39.50 -30.16
CA ALA A 131 -16.10 39.83 -28.89
C ALA A 131 -16.49 38.56 -28.10
N ALA A 132 -17.08 37.57 -28.76
CA ALA A 132 -17.44 36.30 -28.14
C ALA A 132 -16.19 35.50 -27.68
N LEU A 133 -15.09 35.56 -28.44
CA LEU A 133 -13.80 35.01 -28.04
C LEU A 133 -13.27 35.70 -26.77
N ALA A 134 -13.30 37.03 -26.71
CA ALA A 134 -12.84 37.77 -25.53
C ALA A 134 -13.68 37.46 -24.29
N GLU A 135 -15.00 37.32 -24.43
CA GLU A 135 -15.92 36.89 -23.37
C GLU A 135 -15.58 35.47 -22.88
N ALA A 136 -15.41 34.51 -23.80
CA ALA A 136 -15.03 33.15 -23.47
C ALA A 136 -13.66 33.07 -22.77
N THR A 137 -12.67 33.85 -23.22
CA THR A 137 -11.35 33.94 -22.57
C THR A 137 -11.45 34.53 -21.17
N ALA A 138 -12.26 35.59 -20.96
CA ALA A 138 -12.46 36.16 -19.63
C ALA A 138 -13.10 35.15 -18.66
N LEU A 139 -14.13 34.42 -19.11
CA LEU A 139 -14.77 33.38 -18.30
C LEU A 139 -13.82 32.24 -17.93
N ARG A 140 -12.85 31.89 -18.80
CA ARG A 140 -11.81 30.92 -18.45
C ARG A 140 -10.85 31.45 -17.39
N GLY A 141 -10.41 32.71 -17.49
CA GLY A 141 -9.61 33.34 -16.44
C GLY A 141 -10.35 33.40 -15.09
N ASP A 142 -11.65 33.70 -15.10
CA ASP A 142 -12.50 33.67 -13.90
C ASP A 142 -12.63 32.25 -13.32
N LEU A 143 -12.54 31.21 -14.15
CA LEU A 143 -12.56 29.81 -13.70
C LEU A 143 -11.20 29.38 -13.14
N GLU A 144 -10.10 29.75 -13.80
CA GLU A 144 -8.72 29.51 -13.33
C GLU A 144 -8.52 30.11 -11.93
N SER A 145 -8.87 31.40 -11.74
CA SER A 145 -8.80 32.03 -10.41
C SER A 145 -9.69 31.34 -9.37
N ALA A 146 -10.86 30.83 -9.76
CA ALA A 146 -11.71 30.07 -8.84
C ALA A 146 -11.14 28.70 -8.46
N GLY A 147 -10.42 28.05 -9.39
CA GLY A 147 -9.68 26.82 -9.15
C GLY A 147 -8.51 27.05 -8.20
N GLU A 148 -7.75 28.13 -8.39
CA GLU A 148 -6.67 28.55 -7.47
C GLU A 148 -7.19 28.82 -6.05
N ASP A 149 -8.30 29.57 -5.91
CA ASP A 149 -8.93 29.83 -4.60
C ASP A 149 -9.40 28.52 -3.93
N ALA A 150 -10.02 27.62 -4.69
CA ALA A 150 -10.47 26.32 -4.20
C ALA A 150 -9.29 25.41 -3.78
N ALA A 151 -8.22 25.37 -4.57
CA ALA A 151 -7.01 24.63 -4.24
C ALA A 151 -6.35 25.15 -2.96
N ALA A 152 -6.28 26.48 -2.78
CA ALA A 152 -5.74 27.08 -1.56
C ALA A 152 -6.58 26.75 -0.31
N GLU A 153 -7.92 26.76 -0.42
CA GLU A 153 -8.81 26.37 0.67
C GLU A 153 -8.70 24.86 0.99
N LEU A 154 -8.64 24.00 -0.03
CA LEU A 154 -8.41 22.56 0.16
C LEU A 154 -7.06 22.29 0.85
N ALA A 155 -5.96 22.93 0.43
CA ALA A 155 -4.66 22.82 1.10
C ALA A 155 -4.72 23.27 2.57
N ALA A 156 -5.43 24.36 2.87
CA ALA A 156 -5.63 24.80 4.26
C ALA A 156 -6.49 23.82 5.08
N ILE A 157 -7.44 23.12 4.43
CA ILE A 157 -8.23 22.06 5.07
C ILE A 157 -7.35 20.84 5.34
N THR A 158 -6.53 20.41 4.38
CA THR A 158 -5.56 19.31 4.52
C THR A 158 -4.63 19.54 5.72
N ALA A 159 -3.97 20.71 5.80
CA ALA A 159 -3.12 21.05 6.94
C ALA A 159 -3.87 21.06 8.29
N ALA A 160 -5.13 21.50 8.30
CA ALA A 160 -5.96 21.44 9.50
C ALA A 160 -6.40 20.01 9.86
N TRP A 161 -6.53 19.13 8.86
CA TRP A 161 -6.82 17.71 9.03
C TRP A 161 -5.61 16.96 9.61
N GLU A 162 -4.42 17.21 9.09
CA GLU A 162 -3.15 16.69 9.63
C GLU A 162 -2.97 17.12 11.10
N ALA A 163 -3.15 18.40 11.40
CA ALA A 163 -3.08 18.89 12.78
C ALA A 163 -4.19 18.30 13.69
N LEU A 164 -5.31 17.88 13.12
CA LEU A 164 -6.37 17.18 13.86
C LEU A 164 -5.97 15.72 14.14
N ALA A 165 -5.41 15.02 13.15
CA ALA A 165 -4.88 13.67 13.29
C ALA A 165 -3.78 13.63 14.36
N GLU A 166 -2.83 14.56 14.32
CA GLU A 166 -1.76 14.68 15.32
C GLU A 166 -2.30 14.89 16.75
N ARG A 167 -3.32 15.75 16.91
CA ARG A 167 -4.00 15.92 18.21
C ARG A 167 -4.72 14.65 18.70
N GLY A 168 -5.01 13.73 17.78
CA GLY A 168 -5.60 12.44 18.06
C GLY A 168 -4.59 11.31 18.24
N ARG A 169 -3.28 11.51 18.02
CA ARG A 169 -2.23 10.49 18.18
C ARG A 169 -1.44 10.67 19.50
N PRO A 170 -1.17 9.58 20.26
CA PRO A 170 -1.91 8.32 20.21
C PRO A 170 -3.38 8.56 20.60
N LEU A 171 -4.29 7.72 20.10
CA LEU A 171 -5.70 7.79 20.49
C LEU A 171 -5.79 7.79 22.02
N PRO A 172 -6.57 8.71 22.63
CA PRO A 172 -6.60 8.82 24.07
C PRO A 172 -6.99 7.48 24.67
N ALA A 173 -6.16 6.97 25.58
CA ALA A 173 -6.42 5.71 26.25
C ALA A 173 -7.83 5.74 26.86
N MET A 174 -8.69 4.87 26.32
CA MET A 174 -10.05 4.63 26.79
C MET A 174 -10.04 3.27 27.49
N PRO A 175 -9.35 3.12 28.64
CA PRO A 175 -9.30 1.84 29.32
C PRO A 175 -10.72 1.45 29.69
N ALA A 176 -11.21 0.39 29.04
CA ALA A 176 -12.28 -0.39 29.64
C ALA A 176 -11.65 -1.07 30.88
N PRO A 177 -12.41 -1.29 31.97
CA PRO A 177 -11.89 -2.05 33.08
C PRO A 177 -11.50 -3.44 32.59
N GLU A 178 -10.20 -3.72 32.58
CA GLU A 178 -9.66 -5.02 32.18
C GLU A 178 -10.31 -6.11 33.07
N PRO A 179 -10.89 -7.17 32.48
CA PRO A 179 -11.40 -8.26 33.26
C PRO A 179 -10.24 -8.95 33.99
N THR A 180 -10.29 -8.98 35.32
CA THR A 180 -9.29 -9.71 36.14
C THR A 180 -9.51 -11.24 36.11
N GLY A 181 -9.96 -11.80 34.97
CA GLY A 181 -10.47 -13.18 34.84
C GLY A 181 -10.78 -13.58 33.39
N ALA A 182 -11.77 -14.46 33.18
CA ALA A 182 -12.17 -14.88 31.83
C ALA A 182 -12.71 -13.71 30.99
N ALA A 183 -12.64 -13.86 29.65
CA ALA A 183 -13.10 -12.84 28.70
C ALA A 183 -14.45 -12.21 29.08
N ALA A 184 -14.51 -10.88 29.14
CA ALA A 184 -15.73 -10.14 29.39
C ALA A 184 -16.55 -10.02 28.09
N VAL A 185 -17.87 -10.19 28.21
CA VAL A 185 -18.80 -10.05 27.08
C VAL A 185 -19.87 -9.04 27.45
N VAL A 186 -20.01 -8.00 26.63
CA VAL A 186 -21.06 -6.97 26.77
C VAL A 186 -21.93 -7.01 25.53
N THR A 187 -23.25 -7.12 25.72
CA THR A 187 -24.23 -7.12 24.62
C THR A 187 -25.29 -6.04 24.85
N GLY A 188 -25.63 -5.31 23.79
CA GLY A 188 -26.63 -4.24 23.86
C GLY A 188 -26.63 -3.37 22.60
N ALA A 189 -27.78 -2.78 22.24
CA ALA A 189 -27.91 -1.83 21.13
C ALA A 189 -27.32 -2.29 19.76
N GLY A 190 -27.37 -3.59 19.45
CA GLY A 190 -26.78 -4.15 18.21
C GLY A 190 -25.25 -4.26 18.24
N LEU A 191 -24.63 -4.16 19.42
CA LEU A 191 -23.21 -4.37 19.66
C LEU A 191 -23.03 -5.63 20.53
N THR A 192 -22.09 -6.48 20.11
CA THR A 192 -21.43 -7.45 20.99
C THR A 192 -19.97 -7.05 21.13
N LEU A 193 -19.52 -6.78 22.35
CA LEU A 193 -18.13 -6.53 22.69
C LEU A 193 -17.59 -7.77 23.42
N VAL A 194 -16.46 -8.30 22.96
CA VAL A 194 -15.67 -9.31 23.67
C VAL A 194 -14.32 -8.70 24.01
N ASP A 195 -13.93 -8.78 25.28
CA ASP A 195 -12.65 -8.28 25.80
C ASP A 195 -11.93 -9.45 26.48
N THR A 196 -10.80 -9.89 25.95
CA THR A 196 -10.11 -11.10 26.44
C THR A 196 -9.18 -10.85 27.63
N GLY A 197 -8.76 -9.60 27.87
CA GLY A 197 -7.95 -9.21 29.02
C GLY A 197 -6.48 -9.00 28.65
N ALA A 198 -5.55 -9.59 29.40
CA ALA A 198 -4.13 -9.54 29.09
C ALA A 198 -3.56 -10.97 29.11
N GLY A 199 -2.47 -11.18 28.39
CA GLY A 199 -1.86 -12.47 28.10
C GLY A 199 -2.07 -12.86 26.64
N ASP A 200 -1.28 -13.82 26.16
CA ASP A 200 -1.36 -14.29 24.77
C ASP A 200 -2.68 -15.05 24.52
N ASP A 201 -3.60 -14.43 23.79
CA ASP A 201 -4.95 -14.92 23.53
C ASP A 201 -5.13 -15.46 22.10
N GLY A 202 -5.92 -16.52 21.97
CA GLY A 202 -6.27 -17.10 20.66
C GLY A 202 -7.76 -17.01 20.40
N VAL A 203 -8.19 -16.10 19.53
CA VAL A 203 -9.59 -15.81 19.22
C VAL A 203 -9.96 -16.32 17.84
N ARG A 204 -11.06 -17.06 17.75
CA ARG A 204 -11.68 -17.46 16.48
C ARG A 204 -13.13 -17.02 16.40
N VAL A 205 -13.49 -16.32 15.33
CA VAL A 205 -14.86 -15.94 15.00
C VAL A 205 -15.33 -16.81 13.84
N THR A 206 -16.37 -17.60 14.06
CA THR A 206 -16.83 -18.62 13.11
C THR A 206 -18.34 -18.57 12.96
N THR A 207 -18.85 -19.08 11.84
CA THR A 207 -20.29 -19.30 11.65
C THR A 207 -20.66 -20.71 12.11
N ASP A 208 -21.64 -20.82 13.01
CA ASP A 208 -22.16 -22.12 13.47
C ASP A 208 -23.05 -22.80 12.41
N PRO A 209 -23.40 -24.09 12.58
CA PRO A 209 -24.25 -24.79 11.61
C PRO A 209 -25.67 -24.23 11.43
N ALA A 210 -26.14 -23.38 12.36
CA ALA A 210 -27.41 -22.67 12.25
C ALA A 210 -27.28 -21.31 11.54
N GLY A 211 -26.08 -20.91 11.14
CA GLY A 211 -25.78 -19.63 10.49
C GLY A 211 -25.51 -18.48 11.47
N GLY A 212 -25.46 -18.73 12.78
CA GLY A 212 -25.14 -17.72 13.79
C GLY A 212 -23.63 -17.50 13.92
N THR A 213 -23.20 -16.27 14.21
CA THR A 213 -21.77 -15.98 14.45
C THR A 213 -21.41 -16.29 15.90
N VAL A 214 -20.27 -16.96 16.10
CA VAL A 214 -19.80 -17.43 17.40
C VAL A 214 -18.34 -17.06 17.60
N VAL A 215 -18.03 -16.47 18.76
CA VAL A 215 -16.66 -16.15 19.19
C VAL A 215 -16.15 -17.23 20.14
N ARG A 216 -14.94 -17.74 19.86
CA ARG A 216 -14.20 -18.70 20.69
C ARG A 216 -12.88 -18.08 21.15
N VAL A 217 -12.53 -18.29 22.42
CA VAL A 217 -11.19 -18.00 22.96
C VAL A 217 -10.58 -19.33 23.39
N GLY A 218 -9.48 -19.72 22.75
CA GLY A 218 -8.95 -21.08 22.82
C GLY A 218 -9.99 -22.12 22.38
N ALA A 219 -10.28 -23.09 23.26
CA ALA A 219 -11.32 -24.09 23.02
C ALA A 219 -12.74 -23.65 23.46
N ALA A 220 -12.86 -22.58 24.24
CA ALA A 220 -14.12 -22.17 24.85
C ALA A 220 -14.91 -21.23 23.93
N THR A 221 -16.20 -21.50 23.73
CA THR A 221 -17.14 -20.53 23.16
C THR A 221 -17.47 -19.48 24.21
N VAL A 222 -17.19 -18.21 23.93
CA VAL A 222 -17.40 -17.09 24.88
C VAL A 222 -18.60 -16.21 24.51
N ALA A 223 -18.93 -16.08 23.23
CA ALA A 223 -20.09 -15.29 22.78
C ALA A 223 -20.79 -15.94 21.58
N VAL A 224 -22.12 -15.76 21.53
CA VAL A 224 -22.94 -15.96 20.33
C VAL A 224 -23.45 -14.58 19.95
N VAL A 225 -23.11 -14.13 18.75
CA VAL A 225 -23.35 -12.77 18.27
C VAL A 225 -24.69 -12.75 17.54
N GLY A 226 -25.59 -11.87 17.98
CA GLY A 226 -26.85 -11.60 17.27
C GLY A 226 -26.65 -10.69 16.06
N ASP A 227 -27.74 -10.25 15.45
CA ASP A 227 -27.68 -9.24 14.38
C ASP A 227 -27.05 -7.94 14.92
N GLY A 228 -26.12 -7.35 14.17
CA GLY A 228 -25.41 -6.13 14.57
C GLY A 228 -23.93 -6.17 14.22
N ARG A 229 -23.08 -5.63 15.10
CA ARG A 229 -21.61 -5.61 14.95
C ARG A 229 -20.90 -6.28 16.12
N LEU A 230 -19.72 -6.82 15.85
CA LEU A 230 -18.81 -7.40 16.83
C LEU A 230 -17.61 -6.47 17.03
N VAL A 231 -17.24 -6.22 18.28
CA VAL A 231 -15.95 -5.61 18.63
C VAL A 231 -15.17 -6.61 19.48
N LEU A 232 -13.96 -6.92 19.08
CA LEU A 232 -12.98 -7.70 19.84
C LEU A 232 -11.92 -6.75 20.41
N ARG A 233 -11.60 -6.90 21.68
CA ARG A 233 -10.44 -6.27 22.34
C ARG A 233 -9.58 -7.39 22.91
N THR A 234 -8.30 -7.46 22.55
CA THR A 234 -7.43 -8.54 23.05
C THR A 234 -6.47 -8.11 24.17
N GLY A 235 -6.16 -6.82 24.24
CA GLY A 235 -5.38 -6.20 25.32
C GLY A 235 -3.88 -6.38 25.15
N ALA A 236 -3.15 -6.68 26.22
CA ALA A 236 -1.70 -6.80 26.13
C ALA A 236 -1.27 -8.27 26.05
N GLY A 237 -0.42 -8.65 25.11
CA GLY A 237 -0.02 -10.05 24.86
C GLY A 237 0.41 -10.22 23.40
N ARG A 238 0.92 -11.40 23.04
CA ARG A 238 1.00 -11.80 21.62
C ARG A 238 -0.29 -12.54 21.28
N ASP A 239 -1.21 -11.85 20.63
CA ASP A 239 -2.55 -12.32 20.35
C ASP A 239 -2.72 -12.82 18.93
N THR A 240 -3.65 -13.76 18.76
CA THR A 240 -4.02 -14.29 17.44
C THR A 240 -5.54 -14.19 17.28
N VAL A 241 -6.00 -13.53 16.22
CA VAL A 241 -7.43 -13.39 15.90
C VAL A 241 -7.66 -13.84 14.47
N GLU A 242 -8.62 -14.76 14.29
CA GLU A 242 -9.01 -15.26 12.97
C GLU A 242 -10.54 -15.18 12.83
N VAL A 243 -11.00 -14.37 11.86
CA VAL A 243 -12.40 -14.20 11.49
C VAL A 243 -12.65 -14.98 10.21
N ASP A 244 -13.50 -16.00 10.27
CA ASP A 244 -13.81 -16.86 9.13
C ASP A 244 -14.53 -16.06 8.01
N ALA A 245 -14.17 -16.28 6.75
CA ALA A 245 -14.74 -15.58 5.58
C ALA A 245 -16.27 -15.78 5.43
N ALA A 246 -16.83 -16.79 6.11
CA ALA A 246 -18.28 -17.00 6.19
C ALA A 246 -19.02 -16.04 7.15
N VAL A 247 -18.29 -15.26 7.97
CA VAL A 247 -18.86 -14.22 8.83
C VAL A 247 -19.27 -13.02 7.97
N ARG A 248 -20.47 -12.47 8.19
CA ARG A 248 -21.07 -11.43 7.33
C ARG A 248 -21.49 -10.16 8.07
N LEU A 249 -21.28 -10.14 9.38
CA LEU A 249 -21.54 -8.97 10.21
C LEU A 249 -20.26 -8.15 10.34
N PRO A 250 -20.34 -6.82 10.55
CA PRO A 250 -19.15 -6.00 10.74
C PRO A 250 -18.37 -6.39 12.01
N VAL A 251 -17.09 -6.70 11.86
CA VAL A 251 -16.14 -7.05 12.93
C VAL A 251 -15.05 -5.99 13.04
N THR A 252 -14.92 -5.41 14.23
CA THR A 252 -13.79 -4.57 14.63
C THR A 252 -12.87 -5.35 15.56
N VAL A 253 -11.57 -5.36 15.32
CA VAL A 253 -10.55 -5.94 16.21
C VAL A 253 -9.60 -4.84 16.70
N LEU A 254 -9.44 -4.74 18.01
CA LEU A 254 -8.51 -3.82 18.68
C LEU A 254 -7.53 -4.68 19.49
N ALA A 255 -6.31 -4.89 18.98
CA ALA A 255 -5.38 -5.87 19.53
C ALA A 255 -4.77 -5.37 20.85
N GLY A 256 -3.93 -4.34 20.82
CA GLY A 256 -3.52 -3.63 22.03
C GLY A 256 -2.01 -3.47 22.11
N ALA A 257 -1.32 -4.23 22.98
CA ALA A 257 0.14 -4.13 23.09
C ALA A 257 0.80 -5.51 23.01
N GLY A 258 1.75 -5.67 22.10
CA GLY A 258 2.48 -6.90 21.82
C GLY A 258 2.52 -7.17 20.31
N ASP A 259 3.27 -8.20 19.89
CA ASP A 259 3.33 -8.54 18.47
C ASP A 259 2.09 -9.40 18.12
N ASP A 260 1.07 -8.86 17.47
CA ASP A 260 -0.24 -9.47 17.25
C ASP A 260 -0.46 -9.97 15.81
N ARG A 261 -1.32 -10.98 15.65
CA ARG A 261 -1.70 -11.51 14.32
C ARG A 261 -3.21 -11.51 14.16
N ILE A 262 -3.71 -10.73 13.21
CA ILE A 262 -5.14 -10.54 12.96
C ILE A 262 -5.45 -10.85 11.50
N ILE A 263 -6.44 -11.73 11.27
CA ILE A 263 -6.86 -12.14 9.94
C ILE A 263 -8.38 -12.06 9.83
N GLY A 264 -8.86 -11.24 8.91
CA GLY A 264 -10.27 -10.98 8.63
C GLY A 264 -10.92 -9.98 9.58
N GLY A 265 -11.87 -9.22 9.04
CA GLY A 265 -12.67 -8.21 9.74
C GLY A 265 -12.54 -6.85 9.05
N ASP A 266 -13.49 -5.95 9.30
CA ASP A 266 -13.63 -4.69 8.56
C ASP A 266 -12.80 -3.54 9.14
N LEU A 267 -12.44 -3.60 10.42
CA LEU A 267 -11.52 -2.63 11.06
C LEU A 267 -10.54 -3.37 11.98
N LEU A 268 -9.26 -3.33 11.64
CA LEU A 268 -8.17 -3.95 12.40
C LEU A 268 -7.25 -2.84 12.94
N HIS A 269 -6.93 -2.88 14.23
CA HIS A 269 -5.97 -1.97 14.86
C HIS A 269 -5.01 -2.78 15.73
N GLY A 270 -3.75 -2.85 15.32
CA GLY A 270 -2.67 -3.52 16.05
C GLY A 270 -2.28 -2.78 17.33
N ALA A 271 -2.10 -1.46 17.19
CA ALA A 271 -1.81 -0.46 18.21
C ALA A 271 -0.35 -0.39 18.65
N GLY A 272 0.27 -1.40 19.26
CA GLY A 272 1.70 -1.27 19.55
C GLY A 272 2.41 -2.60 19.67
N GLY A 273 3.55 -2.70 19.02
CA GLY A 273 4.26 -3.96 18.81
C GLY A 273 4.28 -4.27 17.32
N ARG A 274 4.92 -5.37 16.92
CA ARG A 274 5.07 -5.68 15.49
C ARG A 274 3.95 -6.59 15.03
N ASP A 275 2.97 -6.01 14.35
CA ASP A 275 1.68 -6.61 14.06
C ASP A 275 1.56 -7.11 12.62
N ALA A 276 0.76 -8.16 12.43
CA ALA A 276 0.39 -8.69 11.12
C ALA A 276 -1.13 -8.61 10.94
N LEU A 277 -1.58 -7.70 10.08
CA LEU A 277 -2.99 -7.38 9.83
C LEU A 277 -3.38 -7.75 8.40
N LEU A 278 -4.37 -8.62 8.24
CA LEU A 278 -4.83 -9.11 6.93
C LEU A 278 -6.36 -8.91 6.83
N GLY A 279 -6.85 -8.04 5.94
CA GLY A 279 -8.27 -7.70 5.77
C GLY A 279 -9.09 -8.80 5.09
N ARG A 280 -8.54 -9.36 4.00
CA ARG A 280 -9.15 -10.34 3.08
C ARG A 280 -10.11 -9.66 2.09
N ASP A 281 -11.27 -10.27 1.83
CA ASP A 281 -12.28 -9.70 0.93
C ASP A 281 -13.12 -8.68 1.72
N GLY A 282 -13.27 -7.47 1.21
CA GLY A 282 -13.98 -6.39 1.89
C GLY A 282 -13.37 -5.03 1.57
N ASP A 283 -14.09 -3.95 1.88
CA ASP A 283 -13.48 -2.62 1.94
C ASP A 283 -13.08 -2.41 3.41
N ASP A 284 -11.79 -2.56 3.72
CA ASP A 284 -11.29 -2.70 5.09
C ASP A 284 -10.47 -1.48 5.56
N LEU A 285 -10.42 -1.25 6.88
CA LEU A 285 -9.54 -0.27 7.53
C LEU A 285 -8.51 -0.98 8.41
N LEU A 286 -7.24 -0.92 8.01
CA LEU A 286 -6.12 -1.50 8.76
C LEU A 286 -5.24 -0.38 9.32
N LEU A 287 -5.02 -0.39 10.64
CA LEU A 287 -4.16 0.52 11.37
C LEU A 287 -3.07 -0.29 12.08
N GLY A 288 -1.81 -0.17 11.65
CA GLY A 288 -0.66 -0.81 12.29
C GLY A 288 -0.47 -0.31 13.72
N GLY A 289 0.04 0.90 13.87
CA GLY A 289 0.24 1.54 15.17
C GLY A 289 1.70 1.92 15.40
N ASP A 290 2.23 1.55 16.56
CA ASP A 290 3.64 1.75 16.91
C ASP A 290 4.47 0.50 16.56
N ASP A 291 5.74 0.68 16.18
CA ASP A 291 6.70 -0.34 15.73
C ASP A 291 6.45 -0.84 14.28
N ARG A 292 7.25 -1.80 13.81
CA ARG A 292 7.20 -2.29 12.42
C ARG A 292 6.04 -3.26 12.20
N ASP A 293 5.15 -2.90 11.29
CA ASP A 293 3.94 -3.65 10.98
C ASP A 293 3.88 -4.21 9.56
N TYR A 294 3.02 -5.20 9.39
CA TYR A 294 2.66 -5.80 8.11
C TYR A 294 1.15 -5.68 7.89
N LEU A 295 0.77 -5.02 6.81
CA LEU A 295 -0.62 -4.77 6.44
C LEU A 295 -0.88 -5.35 5.03
N ASP A 296 -1.96 -6.11 4.89
CA ASP A 296 -2.45 -6.67 3.63
C ASP A 296 -3.97 -6.41 3.57
N GLY A 297 -4.39 -5.53 2.67
CA GLY A 297 -5.81 -5.17 2.48
C GLY A 297 -6.58 -6.36 1.96
N GLY A 298 -6.25 -6.77 0.73
CA GLY A 298 -6.80 -7.98 0.12
C GLY A 298 -7.59 -7.64 -1.12
N ALA A 299 -8.91 -7.77 -1.09
CA ALA A 299 -9.75 -7.47 -2.24
C ALA A 299 -10.90 -6.56 -1.84
N GLY A 300 -10.96 -5.38 -2.45
CA GLY A 300 -11.91 -4.30 -2.15
C GLY A 300 -11.17 -2.97 -2.06
N ASP A 301 -11.89 -1.87 -1.87
CA ASP A 301 -11.26 -0.55 -1.80
C ASP A 301 -10.78 -0.28 -0.37
N ASP A 302 -9.50 -0.58 -0.08
CA ASP A 302 -8.95 -0.66 1.28
C ASP A 302 -8.23 0.61 1.74
N HIS A 303 -8.24 0.84 3.06
CA HIS A 303 -7.54 1.94 3.72
C HIS A 303 -6.50 1.39 4.73
N LEU A 304 -5.21 1.57 4.44
CA LEU A 304 -4.09 1.08 5.25
C LEU A 304 -3.25 2.26 5.78
N ASP A 305 -2.95 2.28 7.08
CA ASP A 305 -2.07 3.26 7.75
C ASP A 305 -1.07 2.46 8.62
N GLY A 306 0.20 2.46 8.23
CA GLY A 306 1.29 1.79 8.95
C GLY A 306 1.46 2.37 10.35
N GLY A 307 1.77 3.67 10.44
CA GLY A 307 1.88 4.38 11.71
C GLY A 307 3.31 4.82 11.97
N ASP A 308 3.87 4.45 13.12
CA ASP A 308 5.23 4.79 13.52
C ASP A 308 6.11 3.52 13.41
N GLY A 309 7.00 3.41 12.42
CA GLY A 309 7.77 2.18 12.20
C GLY A 309 8.26 2.06 10.76
N ASP A 310 9.14 1.09 10.49
CA ASP A 310 9.50 0.77 9.10
C ASP A 310 8.48 -0.25 8.56
N ASP A 311 7.36 0.19 7.99
CA ASP A 311 6.19 -0.64 7.75
C ASP A 311 6.16 -1.28 6.36
N THR A 312 5.29 -2.28 6.21
CA THR A 312 5.08 -2.98 4.94
C THR A 312 3.59 -3.14 4.66
N ALA A 313 3.06 -2.40 3.67
CA ALA A 313 1.64 -2.32 3.36
C ALA A 313 1.32 -2.65 1.89
N TYR A 314 0.29 -3.46 1.68
CA TYR A 314 -0.14 -3.92 0.35
C TYR A 314 -1.65 -3.78 0.20
N GLY A 315 -2.11 -3.05 -0.81
CA GLY A 315 -3.54 -2.88 -1.12
C GLY A 315 -4.12 -4.12 -1.82
N LEU A 316 -3.41 -4.58 -2.86
CA LEU A 316 -3.76 -5.71 -3.73
C LEU A 316 -4.86 -5.39 -4.76
N ASP A 317 -6.07 -5.97 -4.69
CA ASP A 317 -7.11 -5.78 -5.72
C ASP A 317 -8.12 -4.73 -5.23
N GLY A 318 -8.12 -3.51 -5.79
CA GLY A 318 -8.93 -2.43 -5.21
C GLY A 318 -8.49 -1.06 -5.66
N ALA A 319 -9.28 -0.01 -5.43
CA ALA A 319 -8.78 1.36 -5.46
C ALA A 319 -8.39 1.77 -4.03
N ASP A 320 -7.12 1.57 -3.69
CA ASP A 320 -6.67 1.58 -2.29
C ASP A 320 -6.04 2.91 -1.85
N LEU A 321 -6.13 3.21 -0.55
CA LEU A 321 -5.39 4.29 0.12
C LEU A 321 -4.37 3.70 1.10
N LEU A 322 -3.09 3.85 0.79
CA LEU A 322 -1.99 3.40 1.64
C LEU A 322 -1.22 4.61 2.19
N ARG A 323 -1.01 4.65 3.50
CA ARG A 323 -0.13 5.58 4.20
C ARG A 323 0.93 4.79 4.95
N GLY A 324 2.21 5.08 4.70
CA GLY A 324 3.32 4.53 5.48
C GLY A 324 3.33 5.13 6.88
N GLY A 325 3.68 6.41 6.98
CA GLY A 325 3.69 7.11 8.26
C GLY A 325 5.09 7.64 8.58
N ASP A 326 5.62 7.30 9.75
CA ASP A 326 6.97 7.69 10.16
C ASP A 326 7.91 6.48 10.11
N GLY A 327 8.90 6.46 9.21
CA GLY A 327 9.88 5.39 9.10
C GLY A 327 10.27 5.10 7.65
N GLY A 328 11.05 4.05 7.41
CA GLY A 328 11.39 3.63 6.03
C GLY A 328 10.36 2.63 5.51
N ASP A 329 9.32 3.08 4.81
CA ASP A 329 8.16 2.26 4.50
C ASP A 329 8.20 1.55 3.14
N HIS A 330 7.47 0.44 3.04
CA HIS A 330 7.25 -0.30 1.80
C HIS A 330 5.77 -0.38 1.44
N LEU A 331 5.36 0.34 0.38
CA LEU A 331 3.96 0.47 -0.03
C LEU A 331 3.76 -0.10 -1.44
N SER A 332 2.77 -0.98 -1.60
CA SER A 332 2.37 -1.55 -2.91
C SER A 332 0.87 -1.44 -3.12
N GLY A 333 0.43 -0.63 -4.08
CA GLY A 333 -0.99 -0.46 -4.42
C GLY A 333 -1.58 -1.75 -4.97
N GLY A 334 -1.03 -2.23 -6.07
CA GLY A 334 -1.45 -3.49 -6.68
C GLY A 334 -2.24 -3.24 -7.95
N ARG A 335 -3.51 -3.60 -7.99
CA ARG A 335 -4.39 -3.52 -9.15
C ARG A 335 -5.54 -2.56 -8.86
N GLY A 336 -5.53 -1.41 -9.49
CA GLY A 336 -6.64 -0.49 -9.40
C GLY A 336 -6.27 0.92 -9.76
N GLY A 337 -6.43 1.84 -8.82
CA GLY A 337 -6.24 3.27 -9.06
C GLY A 337 -5.92 3.90 -7.73
N ASP A 338 -4.68 3.68 -7.30
CA ASP A 338 -4.33 3.69 -5.89
C ASP A 338 -3.72 5.03 -5.46
N VAL A 339 -3.79 5.33 -4.17
CA VAL A 339 -3.15 6.49 -3.56
C VAL A 339 -2.16 6.01 -2.51
N LEU A 340 -0.87 6.21 -2.76
CA LEU A 340 0.21 5.83 -1.86
C LEU A 340 0.92 7.07 -1.32
N LEU A 341 0.96 7.21 0.00
CA LEU A 341 1.59 8.30 0.74
C LEU A 341 2.70 7.70 1.61
N GLY A 342 3.96 7.94 1.28
CA GLY A 342 5.13 7.47 2.04
C GLY A 342 5.11 8.01 3.47
N GLY A 343 5.38 9.30 3.61
CA GLY A 343 5.29 9.99 4.89
C GLY A 343 6.61 10.63 5.25
N THR A 344 7.16 10.34 6.42
CA THR A 344 8.51 10.76 6.80
C THR A 344 9.45 9.56 6.81
N GLY A 345 10.68 9.72 6.30
CA GLY A 345 11.65 8.63 6.18
C GLY A 345 11.90 8.22 4.73
N ASP A 346 12.80 7.27 4.50
CA ASP A 346 13.23 6.91 3.14
C ASP A 346 12.35 5.77 2.58
N ASP A 347 11.33 6.10 1.79
CA ASP A 347 10.27 5.15 1.43
C ASP A 347 10.47 4.44 0.08
N THR A 348 9.83 3.27 -0.08
CA THR A 348 9.68 2.55 -1.35
C THR A 348 8.21 2.36 -1.70
N LEU A 349 7.78 2.94 -2.84
CA LEU A 349 6.40 2.92 -3.31
C LEU A 349 6.29 2.27 -4.69
N THR A 350 5.30 1.41 -4.90
CA THR A 350 4.92 0.89 -6.23
C THR A 350 3.40 0.99 -6.43
N GLY A 351 2.95 1.68 -7.48
CA GLY A 351 1.52 1.77 -7.80
C GLY A 351 0.97 0.43 -8.27
N GLY A 352 1.74 -0.24 -9.13
CA GLY A 352 1.32 -1.48 -9.76
C GLY A 352 0.57 -1.22 -11.06
N ALA A 353 -0.53 -1.93 -11.29
CA ALA A 353 -1.34 -1.84 -12.49
C ALA A 353 -2.54 -0.93 -12.25
N GLY A 354 -2.52 0.25 -12.85
CA GLY A 354 -3.58 1.22 -12.59
C GLY A 354 -3.20 2.61 -13.03
N ARG A 355 -4.00 3.59 -12.60
CA ARG A 355 -3.65 5.00 -12.68
C ARG A 355 -3.46 5.49 -11.25
N ASP A 356 -2.23 5.49 -10.80
CA ASP A 356 -1.91 5.57 -9.37
C ASP A 356 -1.28 6.92 -9.01
N LEU A 357 -1.63 7.45 -7.84
CA LEU A 357 -1.01 8.64 -7.24
C LEU A 357 0.01 8.19 -6.20
N LEU A 358 1.30 8.41 -6.47
CA LEU A 358 2.38 8.14 -5.53
C LEU A 358 2.97 9.46 -5.05
N ASP A 359 3.08 9.63 -3.74
CA ASP A 359 3.75 10.75 -3.07
C ASP A 359 4.62 10.21 -1.93
N GLY A 360 5.94 10.33 -2.05
CA GLY A 360 6.87 9.91 -0.99
C GLY A 360 6.92 10.89 0.19
N ALA A 361 6.50 12.15 -0.02
CA ALA A 361 6.59 13.23 0.96
C ALA A 361 8.03 13.52 1.44
N ALA A 362 8.39 13.23 2.69
CA ALA A 362 9.60 13.71 3.34
C ALA A 362 10.66 12.62 3.51
N GLY A 363 11.53 12.44 2.51
CA GLY A 363 12.73 11.62 2.64
C GLY A 363 13.39 11.35 1.30
N THR A 364 14.25 10.33 1.22
CA THR A 364 14.86 9.90 -0.04
C THR A 364 14.09 8.72 -0.62
N ASP A 365 12.99 9.05 -1.30
CA ASP A 365 11.99 8.06 -1.69
C ASP A 365 12.26 7.46 -3.07
N ARG A 366 11.78 6.23 -3.24
CA ARG A 366 11.85 5.47 -4.48
C ARG A 366 10.45 5.12 -4.91
N ALA A 367 10.03 5.67 -6.05
CA ALA A 367 8.69 5.45 -6.58
C ALA A 367 8.75 4.75 -7.95
N TYR A 368 8.07 3.61 -8.03
CA TYR A 368 7.90 2.79 -9.22
C TYR A 368 6.51 3.05 -9.81
N ARG A 369 6.47 3.69 -10.99
CA ARG A 369 5.23 4.21 -11.61
C ARG A 369 4.92 3.56 -12.95
N ASP A 370 3.67 3.17 -13.18
CA ASP A 370 3.18 2.79 -14.50
C ASP A 370 3.19 3.97 -15.48
N ALA A 371 3.25 3.66 -16.78
CA ALA A 371 3.21 4.68 -17.82
C ALA A 371 1.91 5.51 -17.81
N THR A 372 0.83 4.99 -17.21
CA THR A 372 -0.45 5.71 -17.13
C THR A 372 -0.61 6.61 -15.90
N ASP A 373 0.32 6.52 -14.93
CA ASP A 373 0.31 7.29 -13.70
C ASP A 373 0.56 8.78 -13.95
N PRO A 374 -0.16 9.68 -13.27
CA PRO A 374 0.19 11.09 -13.26
C PRO A 374 1.58 11.31 -12.67
N VAL A 375 2.45 11.97 -13.42
CA VAL A 375 3.62 12.65 -12.87
C VAL A 375 3.12 13.97 -12.29
N ASP A 376 3.22 14.18 -10.98
CA ASP A 376 2.86 15.47 -10.38
C ASP A 376 3.85 16.57 -10.85
N PRO A 377 3.40 17.61 -11.57
CA PRO A 377 4.24 18.72 -11.96
C PRO A 377 4.32 19.84 -10.90
N THR A 378 3.70 19.68 -9.72
CA THR A 378 3.53 20.72 -8.68
C THR A 378 4.25 20.51 -7.34
N GLY A 379 4.89 19.36 -7.10
CA GLY A 379 6.06 19.32 -6.23
C GLY A 379 7.09 20.40 -6.62
N PRO A 380 7.95 20.89 -5.71
CA PRO A 380 8.86 22.00 -6.01
C PRO A 380 9.68 21.67 -7.25
N ALA A 381 9.47 22.46 -8.30
CA ALA A 381 9.91 22.15 -9.67
C ALA A 381 11.29 21.52 -9.75
N ASP A 382 11.39 20.30 -10.33
CA ASP A 382 12.65 19.83 -10.89
C ASP A 382 12.64 19.93 -12.43
N PRO A 383 13.42 20.86 -13.02
CA PRO A 383 13.59 20.94 -14.46
C PRO A 383 14.60 19.88 -14.94
N ALA A 384 14.14 18.65 -15.15
CA ALA A 384 14.97 17.59 -15.76
C ALA A 384 14.20 16.66 -16.71
N VAL A 385 13.49 17.22 -17.70
CA VAL A 385 13.17 16.45 -18.92
C VAL A 385 14.40 16.47 -19.84
N SER A 386 15.26 15.46 -19.70
CA SER A 386 16.20 15.05 -20.75
C SER A 386 15.95 13.58 -21.05
N ALA A 387 15.13 13.32 -22.06
CA ALA A 387 15.04 12.00 -22.67
C ALA A 387 16.39 11.62 -23.31
N ASP A 388 17.13 10.67 -22.71
CA ASP A 388 18.19 9.92 -23.39
C ASP A 388 17.69 8.47 -23.63
N PRO A 389 17.53 8.01 -24.88
CA PRO A 389 16.91 6.71 -25.19
C PRO A 389 17.83 5.49 -25.00
N ALA A 390 18.83 5.55 -24.11
CA ALA A 390 19.79 4.45 -23.90
C ALA A 390 20.42 4.41 -22.48
N GLY A 391 19.62 4.07 -21.46
CA GLY A 391 20.08 3.62 -20.13
C GLY A 391 19.59 4.50 -18.96
N PRO A 392 19.42 3.94 -17.74
CA PRO A 392 18.90 4.72 -16.61
C PRO A 392 20.02 5.58 -16.00
N ALA A 393 19.77 6.89 -15.90
CA ALA A 393 20.58 7.80 -15.11
C ALA A 393 20.06 7.83 -13.67
N VAL A 394 20.94 7.50 -12.73
CA VAL A 394 20.73 7.68 -11.28
C VAL A 394 21.38 9.00 -10.86
N SER A 395 20.71 9.84 -10.08
CA SER A 395 21.37 11.01 -9.48
C SER A 395 20.79 11.44 -8.13
N GLY A 396 21.67 11.60 -7.13
CA GLY A 396 21.35 12.23 -5.85
C GLY A 396 22.41 13.21 -5.32
N ARG A 397 22.02 13.91 -4.22
CA ARG A 397 22.75 14.74 -3.20
C ARG A 397 23.00 16.25 -3.47
N SER A 398 23.02 17.19 -2.49
CA SER A 398 23.01 17.19 -0.99
C SER A 398 22.78 18.59 -0.35
N GLY A 399 22.04 18.66 0.78
CA GLY A 399 22.18 19.51 2.02
C GLY A 399 22.12 21.06 1.95
N ASP A 400 21.59 21.85 2.89
CA ASP A 400 21.12 21.60 4.28
C ASP A 400 20.40 22.87 4.85
N ALA A 401 19.62 22.68 5.93
CA ALA A 401 18.90 23.63 6.81
C ALA A 401 17.40 23.91 6.56
N GLY A 402 16.57 22.92 6.93
CA GLY A 402 15.26 23.14 7.57
C GLY A 402 14.14 22.20 7.14
N GLU A 403 14.32 20.88 7.31
CA GLU A 403 13.38 19.81 6.91
C GLU A 403 13.00 19.86 5.42
N ALA A 404 13.91 19.30 4.62
CA ALA A 404 13.83 19.32 3.16
C ALA A 404 12.85 18.26 2.64
N ALA A 405 11.81 18.70 1.93
CA ALA A 405 11.08 17.86 0.98
C ALA A 405 12.10 17.22 0.01
N GLY A 406 12.21 15.90 0.04
CA GLY A 406 13.14 15.18 -0.79
C GLY A 406 12.62 14.99 -2.20
N ALA A 407 13.54 14.97 -3.17
CA ALA A 407 13.19 14.72 -4.55
C ALA A 407 13.06 13.20 -4.77
N ALA A 408 11.86 12.73 -5.03
CA ALA A 408 11.61 11.34 -5.40
C ALA A 408 12.31 10.97 -6.73
N GLU A 409 13.03 9.84 -6.74
CA GLU A 409 13.65 9.30 -7.94
C GLU A 409 12.63 8.42 -8.69
N PHE A 410 12.19 8.86 -9.88
CA PHE A 410 11.14 8.19 -10.65
C PHE A 410 11.70 7.22 -11.69
N ALA A 411 11.47 5.93 -11.48
CA ALA A 411 11.66 4.93 -12.53
C ALA A 411 10.39 4.85 -13.39
N HIS A 412 10.47 5.29 -14.65
CA HIS A 412 9.38 5.12 -15.62
C HIS A 412 9.29 3.67 -16.10
N LEU A 413 8.11 3.05 -15.96
CA LEU A 413 7.80 1.77 -16.60
C LEU A 413 7.58 1.99 -18.11
N ALA A 414 8.38 1.32 -18.94
CA ALA A 414 7.88 0.89 -20.24
C ALA A 414 7.14 -0.43 -20.00
N PRO A 415 5.94 -0.65 -20.59
CA PRO A 415 5.29 -1.95 -20.50
C PRO A 415 6.15 -2.94 -21.28
N ALA A 416 7.07 -3.60 -20.56
CA ALA A 416 7.69 -4.80 -21.05
C ALA A 416 6.62 -5.88 -20.95
N THR A 417 5.91 -6.10 -22.05
CA THR A 417 5.53 -7.45 -22.40
C THR A 417 6.81 -8.29 -22.37
N VAL A 418 7.11 -8.93 -21.24
CA VAL A 418 8.08 -10.03 -21.18
C VAL A 418 7.33 -11.22 -21.77
N PRO A 419 7.68 -11.69 -22.98
CA PRO A 419 6.99 -12.80 -23.60
C PRO A 419 7.48 -14.11 -22.96
N GLY A 420 6.58 -14.87 -22.32
CA GLY A 420 6.86 -16.24 -21.89
C GLY A 420 6.56 -16.50 -20.42
N GLY A 421 5.30 -16.82 -20.11
CA GLY A 421 4.85 -17.22 -18.77
C GLY A 421 5.47 -18.53 -18.30
N ARG A 422 6.74 -18.48 -17.89
CA ARG A 422 7.52 -19.60 -17.35
C ARG A 422 7.72 -19.49 -15.83
N LEU A 423 7.31 -18.39 -15.21
CA LEU A 423 7.00 -18.35 -13.78
C LEU A 423 5.53 -18.75 -13.59
N LEU A 424 5.28 -19.85 -12.91
CA LEU A 424 3.94 -20.35 -12.60
C LEU A 424 3.65 -20.11 -11.12
N ILE A 425 2.43 -19.70 -10.78
CA ILE A 425 2.01 -19.51 -9.39
C ILE A 425 0.95 -20.58 -9.06
N GLU A 426 1.19 -21.37 -8.02
CA GLU A 426 0.30 -22.43 -7.53
C GLU A 426 -0.09 -22.18 -6.07
N GLY A 427 -1.35 -21.80 -5.82
CA GLY A 427 -1.87 -21.56 -4.46
C GLY A 427 -3.29 -21.01 -4.47
N SER A 428 -3.72 -20.49 -3.31
CA SER A 428 -4.93 -19.70 -3.12
C SER A 428 -4.94 -18.43 -4.00
N ALA A 429 -6.11 -17.82 -4.18
CA ALA A 429 -6.24 -16.58 -4.93
C ALA A 429 -5.51 -15.41 -4.23
N GLU A 430 -5.65 -15.32 -2.91
CA GLU A 430 -4.92 -14.39 -2.03
C GLU A 430 -3.40 -14.53 -2.20
N PHE A 431 -2.88 -15.75 -2.09
CA PHE A 431 -1.47 -16.03 -2.37
C PHE A 431 -1.04 -15.60 -3.77
N ALA A 432 -1.86 -15.86 -4.79
CA ALA A 432 -1.53 -15.50 -6.16
C ALA A 432 -1.50 -13.99 -6.40
N ALA A 433 -2.45 -13.25 -5.84
CA ALA A 433 -2.46 -11.78 -5.86
C ALA A 433 -1.21 -11.22 -5.17
N ARG A 434 -0.86 -11.79 -4.01
CA ARG A 434 0.32 -11.39 -3.26
C ARG A 434 1.64 -11.59 -4.02
N VAL A 435 1.84 -12.80 -4.56
CA VAL A 435 3.03 -13.10 -5.38
C VAL A 435 3.07 -12.25 -6.65
N ALA A 436 1.92 -11.94 -7.25
CA ALA A 436 1.86 -11.03 -8.39
C ALA A 436 2.35 -9.63 -8.03
N SER A 437 1.94 -9.08 -6.88
CA SER A 437 2.39 -7.78 -6.36
C SER A 437 3.92 -7.75 -6.15
N ASP A 438 4.49 -8.77 -5.48
CA ASP A 438 5.95 -8.87 -5.31
C ASP A 438 6.68 -8.95 -6.67
N LEU A 439 6.14 -9.70 -7.64
CA LEU A 439 6.71 -9.80 -8.99
C LEU A 439 6.58 -8.49 -9.77
N ASP A 440 5.53 -7.69 -9.56
CA ASP A 440 5.36 -6.38 -10.18
C ASP A 440 6.41 -5.40 -9.68
N LEU A 441 6.71 -5.40 -8.37
CA LEU A 441 7.84 -4.67 -7.82
C LEU A 441 9.17 -5.12 -8.45
N LEU A 442 9.41 -6.43 -8.56
CA LEU A 442 10.63 -6.93 -9.20
C LEU A 442 10.71 -6.55 -10.69
N ARG A 443 9.58 -6.45 -11.40
CA ARG A 443 9.55 -5.94 -12.79
C ARG A 443 9.81 -4.42 -12.85
N ALA A 444 9.47 -3.68 -11.80
CA ALA A 444 9.75 -2.25 -11.71
C ALA A 444 11.19 -1.93 -11.24
N SER A 445 11.78 -2.82 -10.47
CA SER A 445 13.15 -2.77 -9.97
C SER A 445 14.20 -3.01 -11.08
N PRO A 446 15.23 -2.16 -11.26
CA PRO A 446 16.39 -2.49 -12.10
C PRO A 446 17.06 -3.83 -11.77
N THR A 447 17.25 -4.14 -10.49
CA THR A 447 17.86 -5.38 -9.99
C THR A 447 16.94 -6.58 -10.22
N GLY A 448 15.65 -6.44 -9.90
CA GLY A 448 14.58 -7.40 -10.18
C GLY A 448 14.49 -7.76 -11.66
N ARG A 449 14.35 -6.77 -12.55
CA ARG A 449 14.33 -6.97 -14.01
C ARG A 449 15.54 -7.74 -14.50
N ARG A 450 16.72 -7.46 -13.95
CA ARG A 450 17.95 -8.14 -14.36
C ARG A 450 17.89 -9.63 -14.01
N LEU A 451 17.51 -9.98 -12.78
CA LEU A 451 17.36 -11.38 -12.39
C LEU A 451 16.28 -12.09 -13.19
N LEU A 452 15.10 -11.45 -13.36
CA LEU A 452 14.00 -12.02 -14.13
C LEU A 452 14.37 -12.25 -15.60
N ALA A 453 15.13 -11.32 -16.22
CA ALA A 453 15.61 -11.49 -17.60
C ALA A 453 16.65 -12.61 -17.74
N GLU A 454 17.57 -12.76 -16.79
CA GLU A 454 18.54 -13.86 -16.78
C GLU A 454 17.85 -15.22 -16.54
N LEU A 455 16.78 -15.25 -15.72
CA LEU A 455 15.97 -16.44 -15.50
C LEU A 455 15.19 -16.85 -16.76
N ASP A 456 14.54 -15.91 -17.42
CA ASP A 456 13.86 -16.15 -18.70
C ASP A 456 14.83 -16.66 -19.78
N ALA A 457 16.03 -16.05 -19.88
CA ALA A 457 17.08 -16.52 -20.78
C ALA A 457 17.56 -17.96 -20.44
N ALA A 458 17.72 -18.29 -19.16
CA ALA A 458 18.10 -19.63 -18.72
C ALA A 458 17.03 -20.68 -19.06
N LEU A 459 15.76 -20.37 -18.82
CA LEU A 459 14.63 -21.25 -19.15
C LEU A 459 14.46 -21.40 -20.67
N ALA A 460 14.67 -20.32 -21.44
CA ALA A 460 14.66 -20.35 -22.90
C ALA A 460 15.79 -21.19 -23.51
N ALA A 461 16.91 -21.37 -22.80
CA ALA A 461 18.05 -22.19 -23.23
C ALA A 461 17.99 -23.65 -22.75
N GLY A 462 17.04 -23.99 -21.86
CA GLY A 462 16.79 -25.34 -21.35
C GLY A 462 16.12 -26.29 -22.35
N ASP A 463 15.90 -25.84 -23.60
CA ASP A 463 15.49 -26.69 -24.71
C ASP A 463 16.66 -27.51 -25.25
N GLY A 464 16.99 -28.61 -24.56
CA GLY A 464 18.03 -29.56 -24.94
C GLY A 464 17.91 -30.16 -26.36
N TRP A 465 18.79 -31.11 -26.68
CA TRP A 465 18.88 -31.77 -28.01
C TRP A 465 17.53 -32.37 -28.50
N LEU A 466 16.59 -32.65 -27.60
CA LEU A 466 15.19 -32.94 -27.88
C LEU A 466 14.27 -31.90 -27.22
N PRO A 467 13.11 -31.55 -27.82
CA PRO A 467 12.10 -30.74 -27.13
C PRO A 467 11.65 -31.44 -25.85
N GLY A 468 11.86 -30.81 -24.68
CA GLY A 468 11.45 -31.31 -23.37
C GLY A 468 12.55 -31.86 -22.44
N ASP A 469 13.85 -31.69 -22.74
CA ASP A 469 14.94 -32.10 -21.84
C ASP A 469 15.47 -30.88 -21.02
N GLY A 470 14.72 -30.48 -19.97
CA GLY A 470 15.05 -29.43 -19.01
C GLY A 470 13.80 -28.76 -18.41
N PRO A 471 13.86 -28.12 -17.22
CA PRO A 471 12.69 -27.45 -16.65
C PRO A 471 12.26 -26.25 -17.50
N ASP A 472 11.10 -26.38 -18.14
CA ASP A 472 10.49 -25.31 -18.97
C ASP A 472 9.93 -24.14 -18.15
N SER A 473 9.87 -24.28 -16.81
CA SER A 473 9.28 -23.32 -15.88
C SER A 473 9.87 -23.38 -14.47
N VAL A 474 9.70 -22.29 -13.71
CA VAL A 474 9.87 -22.21 -12.25
C VAL A 474 8.47 -22.02 -11.65
N THR A 475 8.10 -22.86 -10.70
CA THR A 475 6.80 -22.79 -10.01
C THR A 475 6.99 -22.18 -8.62
N ILE A 476 6.28 -21.09 -8.33
CA ILE A 476 6.14 -20.51 -7.00
C ILE A 476 4.88 -21.13 -6.37
N ARG A 477 5.04 -21.92 -5.30
CA ARG A 477 3.96 -22.67 -4.66
C ARG A 477 3.73 -22.19 -3.22
N GLU A 478 2.47 -22.05 -2.84
CA GLU A 478 2.06 -21.69 -1.49
C GLU A 478 2.51 -22.74 -0.47
N LEU A 479 3.17 -22.27 0.60
CA LEU A 479 3.42 -23.05 1.81
C LEU A 479 2.28 -22.83 2.80
N GLY A 480 1.90 -23.89 3.53
CA GLY A 480 0.92 -23.74 4.62
C GLY A 480 1.51 -22.90 5.76
N ALA A 481 0.68 -22.08 6.39
CA ALA A 481 1.10 -21.13 7.43
C ALA A 481 2.03 -21.74 8.50
N GLY A 482 3.13 -21.05 8.81
CA GLY A 482 4.10 -21.46 9.84
C GLY A 482 5.10 -22.53 9.39
N SER A 483 5.31 -22.70 8.07
CA SER A 483 6.24 -23.71 7.52
C SER A 483 7.64 -23.15 7.21
N GLY A 484 7.83 -21.84 7.30
CA GLY A 484 9.10 -21.15 7.02
C GLY A 484 9.05 -20.29 5.75
N ASN A 485 10.08 -19.46 5.60
CA ASN A 485 10.15 -18.25 4.78
C ASN A 485 10.09 -18.52 3.26
N GLY A 486 10.63 -19.66 2.89
CA GLY A 486 10.68 -20.16 1.53
C GLY A 486 11.80 -21.18 1.38
N PHE A 487 11.64 -22.07 0.41
CA PHE A 487 12.71 -22.98 0.01
C PHE A 487 12.61 -23.27 -1.49
N ALA A 488 13.73 -23.10 -2.17
CA ALA A 488 13.93 -23.45 -3.56
C ALA A 488 14.55 -24.86 -3.71
N GLY A 489 13.91 -25.72 -4.51
CA GLY A 489 14.44 -27.03 -4.88
C GLY A 489 13.83 -27.61 -6.15
N THR A 490 14.35 -28.74 -6.62
CA THR A 490 13.74 -29.51 -7.71
C THR A 490 12.62 -30.41 -7.19
N ASP A 491 11.54 -30.59 -7.95
CA ASP A 491 10.69 -31.75 -7.71
C ASP A 491 11.50 -33.04 -7.98
N GLY A 492 11.17 -34.14 -7.29
CA GLY A 492 11.98 -35.37 -7.30
C GLY A 492 12.17 -36.07 -8.66
N ASP A 493 11.65 -35.48 -9.73
CA ASP A 493 11.75 -35.90 -11.12
C ASP A 493 12.67 -35.00 -11.99
N ASP A 494 13.39 -34.03 -11.42
CA ASP A 494 14.35 -33.10 -12.07
C ASP A 494 13.78 -32.16 -13.19
N ASP A 495 12.49 -32.25 -13.51
CA ASP A 495 11.84 -31.54 -14.61
C ASP A 495 11.17 -30.20 -14.20
N ARG A 496 11.07 -29.86 -12.90
CA ARG A 496 10.52 -28.58 -12.44
C ARG A 496 11.26 -28.02 -11.23
N PHE A 497 11.63 -26.73 -11.30
CA PHE A 497 12.16 -26.00 -10.14
C PHE A 497 11.00 -25.37 -9.36
N VAL A 498 10.89 -25.67 -8.07
CA VAL A 498 9.81 -25.19 -7.20
C VAL A 498 10.38 -24.27 -6.12
N ILE A 499 9.85 -23.06 -6.05
CA ILE A 499 10.01 -22.13 -4.92
C ILE A 499 8.77 -22.28 -4.05
N ALA A 500 8.91 -22.90 -2.89
CA ALA A 500 7.88 -22.88 -1.88
C ALA A 500 7.98 -21.52 -1.14
N TYR A 501 6.89 -20.76 -1.00
CA TYR A 501 6.90 -19.37 -0.51
C TYR A 501 5.75 -19.10 0.46
N GLU A 502 6.02 -18.37 1.54
CA GLU A 502 5.02 -17.89 2.51
C GLU A 502 5.21 -16.36 2.64
N PRO A 503 4.38 -15.52 1.99
CA PRO A 503 4.57 -14.06 2.02
C PRO A 503 4.17 -13.42 3.37
N GLY A 504 3.61 -14.18 4.31
CA GLY A 504 3.20 -13.67 5.62
C GLY A 504 4.38 -13.33 6.55
N PHE A 505 4.15 -12.31 7.39
CA PHE A 505 5.11 -11.69 8.31
C PHE A 505 5.87 -12.66 9.23
N ASP A 506 5.20 -13.68 9.77
CA ASP A 506 5.77 -14.63 10.75
C ASP A 506 6.99 -15.42 10.24
N SER A 507 7.16 -15.45 8.92
CA SER A 507 8.26 -16.12 8.27
C SER A 507 9.44 -15.18 7.96
N LEU A 508 9.35 -13.87 8.14
CA LEU A 508 10.48 -12.98 7.88
C LEU A 508 11.40 -12.92 9.09
N ALA A 509 12.35 -13.86 9.16
CA ALA A 509 13.46 -13.84 10.14
C ALA A 509 14.45 -12.66 9.95
N GLY A 510 14.04 -11.56 9.30
CA GLY A 510 14.85 -10.37 9.07
C GLY A 510 14.02 -9.14 8.70
N ASP A 511 14.64 -7.97 8.83
CA ASP A 511 14.09 -6.62 8.62
C ASP A 511 13.79 -6.28 7.13
N ALA A 512 13.24 -7.20 6.35
CA ALA A 512 13.05 -7.01 4.91
C ALA A 512 11.66 -7.49 4.45
N PRO A 513 11.00 -6.77 3.51
CA PRO A 513 9.69 -7.13 2.99
C PRO A 513 9.73 -8.46 2.22
N PRO A 514 8.59 -9.18 2.09
CA PRO A 514 8.53 -10.51 1.45
C PRO A 514 9.19 -10.60 0.08
N VAL A 515 9.07 -9.55 -0.75
CA VAL A 515 9.71 -9.47 -2.07
C VAL A 515 11.21 -9.74 -2.06
N VAL A 516 11.92 -9.41 -0.97
CA VAL A 516 13.36 -9.69 -0.82
C VAL A 516 13.62 -11.18 -0.66
N VAL A 517 12.74 -11.88 0.08
CA VAL A 517 12.81 -13.35 0.22
C VAL A 517 12.50 -14.02 -1.11
N LEU A 518 11.45 -13.59 -1.82
CA LEU A 518 11.16 -14.09 -3.16
C LEU A 518 12.35 -13.90 -4.13
N PHE A 519 13.00 -12.73 -4.11
CA PHE A 519 14.20 -12.48 -4.91
C PHE A 519 15.36 -13.41 -4.55
N HIS A 520 15.59 -13.69 -3.26
CA HIS A 520 16.59 -14.64 -2.79
C HIS A 520 16.33 -16.04 -3.39
N GLU A 521 15.10 -16.55 -3.27
CA GLU A 521 14.75 -17.87 -3.82
C GLU A 521 14.84 -17.93 -5.37
N LEU A 522 14.49 -16.84 -6.06
CA LEU A 522 14.70 -16.71 -7.51
C LEU A 522 16.20 -16.73 -7.88
N GLY A 523 17.08 -16.21 -7.01
CA GLY A 523 18.53 -16.31 -7.16
C GLY A 523 19.03 -17.76 -7.13
N HIS A 524 18.49 -18.58 -6.22
CA HIS A 524 18.75 -20.04 -6.21
C HIS A 524 18.26 -20.72 -7.49
N ALA A 525 17.07 -20.38 -7.97
CA ALA A 525 16.53 -20.90 -9.24
C ALA A 525 17.46 -20.57 -10.42
N TRP A 526 17.88 -19.31 -10.55
CA TRP A 526 18.82 -18.88 -11.57
C TRP A 526 20.18 -19.63 -11.47
N ALA A 527 20.72 -19.75 -10.26
CA ALA A 527 22.02 -20.42 -10.04
C ALA A 527 21.96 -21.91 -10.40
N HIS A 528 20.83 -22.58 -10.13
CA HIS A 528 20.58 -23.96 -10.53
C HIS A 528 20.51 -24.10 -12.06
N LEU A 529 19.63 -23.33 -12.71
CA LEU A 529 19.38 -23.41 -14.16
C LEU A 529 20.60 -23.09 -15.02
N THR A 530 21.51 -22.25 -14.51
CA THR A 530 22.71 -21.83 -15.24
C THR A 530 23.97 -22.62 -14.85
N GLY A 531 23.89 -23.54 -13.90
CA GLY A 531 25.05 -24.25 -13.35
C GLY A 531 26.03 -23.35 -12.57
N ASN A 532 25.57 -22.18 -12.11
CA ASN A 532 26.36 -21.19 -11.37
C ASN A 532 26.28 -21.34 -9.84
N GLY A 533 25.63 -22.39 -9.32
CA GLY A 533 25.60 -22.71 -7.90
C GLY A 533 27.00 -22.82 -7.27
N VAL A 534 27.12 -22.36 -6.03
CA VAL A 534 28.37 -22.44 -5.26
C VAL A 534 28.31 -23.64 -4.32
N PRO A 535 29.04 -24.75 -4.60
CA PRO A 535 28.95 -25.95 -3.79
C PRO A 535 29.69 -25.81 -2.46
N GLY A 536 29.33 -26.65 -1.50
CA GLY A 536 30.03 -26.76 -0.22
C GLY A 536 29.40 -25.91 0.90
N ALA A 537 30.08 -25.91 2.03
CA ALA A 537 29.66 -25.18 3.22
C ALA A 537 30.63 -24.04 3.51
N TYR A 538 30.10 -22.94 4.01
CA TYR A 538 30.87 -21.85 4.61
C TYR A 538 31.72 -22.41 5.76
N THR A 539 32.99 -21.99 5.81
CA THR A 539 33.99 -22.47 6.77
C THR A 539 34.08 -21.58 8.02
N GLY A 540 33.36 -20.46 8.06
CA GLY A 540 33.28 -19.57 9.23
C GLY A 540 32.26 -20.01 10.29
N ASP A 541 32.05 -19.15 11.29
CA ASP A 541 31.32 -19.49 12.52
C ASP A 541 29.77 -19.44 12.39
N ASP A 542 29.25 -19.00 11.25
CA ASP A 542 27.80 -18.85 11.03
C ASP A 542 27.16 -20.25 10.81
N VAL A 543 26.08 -20.53 11.55
CA VAL A 543 25.32 -21.78 11.47
C VAL A 543 23.84 -21.50 11.19
N MET A 544 23.15 -22.42 10.52
CA MET A 544 21.70 -22.36 10.31
C MET A 544 20.99 -23.60 10.86
N TRP A 545 19.72 -23.45 11.23
CA TRP A 545 18.87 -24.56 11.66
C TRP A 545 18.24 -25.23 10.43
N ASP A 546 18.47 -26.52 10.24
CA ASP A 546 17.90 -27.31 9.12
C ASP A 546 16.54 -27.99 9.46
N GLY A 547 15.91 -27.59 10.57
CA GLY A 547 14.72 -28.24 11.11
C GLY A 547 15.03 -29.40 12.08
N ARG A 548 16.29 -29.86 12.17
CA ARG A 548 16.71 -30.97 13.05
C ARG A 548 17.97 -30.68 13.86
N SER A 549 18.92 -29.93 13.29
CA SER A 549 20.21 -29.62 13.88
C SER A 549 20.77 -28.30 13.35
N TRP A 550 21.68 -27.70 14.12
CA TRP A 550 22.49 -26.57 13.66
C TRP A 550 23.61 -27.08 12.74
N VAL A 551 23.58 -26.68 11.47
CA VAL A 551 24.56 -27.06 10.43
C VAL A 551 25.33 -25.83 9.94
N PRO A 552 26.56 -25.99 9.42
CA PRO A 552 27.27 -24.91 8.73
C PRO A 552 26.43 -24.35 7.58
N VAL A 553 26.45 -23.03 7.39
CA VAL A 553 25.69 -22.36 6.33
C VAL A 553 26.20 -22.82 4.95
N PRO A 554 25.33 -23.22 4.01
CA PRO A 554 25.75 -23.54 2.64
C PRO A 554 26.39 -22.33 1.94
N ALA A 555 27.44 -22.56 1.15
CA ALA A 555 28.08 -21.48 0.39
C ALA A 555 27.14 -20.86 -0.65
N ALA A 556 26.18 -21.64 -1.16
CA ALA A 556 25.11 -21.16 -2.05
C ALA A 556 24.26 -20.07 -1.39
N GLU A 557 23.84 -20.23 -0.13
CA GLU A 557 23.05 -19.20 0.58
C GLU A 557 23.81 -17.88 0.67
N ARG A 558 25.09 -17.94 1.07
CA ARG A 558 25.95 -16.75 1.12
C ARG A 558 26.12 -16.09 -0.25
N ALA A 559 26.28 -16.88 -1.31
CA ALA A 559 26.46 -16.37 -2.66
C ALA A 559 25.22 -15.63 -3.16
N VAL A 560 24.02 -16.21 -2.95
CA VAL A 560 22.73 -15.60 -3.31
C VAL A 560 22.46 -14.35 -2.47
N THR A 561 22.81 -14.35 -1.18
CA THR A 561 22.73 -13.14 -0.35
C THR A 561 23.67 -12.02 -0.84
N GLY A 562 24.76 -12.34 -1.53
CA GLY A 562 25.79 -11.39 -1.91
C GLY A 562 26.83 -11.17 -0.81
N LEU A 563 27.14 -12.22 -0.06
CA LEU A 563 28.20 -12.26 0.94
C LEU A 563 29.49 -12.86 0.35
N PRO A 564 30.67 -12.55 0.92
CA PRO A 564 31.90 -13.23 0.55
C PRO A 564 31.82 -14.74 0.81
N VAL A 565 32.39 -15.51 -0.11
CA VAL A 565 32.54 -16.98 -0.04
C VAL A 565 33.99 -17.40 -0.30
N ASP A 566 34.38 -18.54 0.27
CA ASP A 566 35.57 -19.30 -0.14
C ASP A 566 35.20 -20.18 -1.35
N ASP A 567 35.56 -19.71 -2.55
CA ASP A 567 35.23 -20.38 -3.83
C ASP A 567 36.33 -21.34 -4.33
N ASP A 568 37.50 -21.38 -3.68
CA ASP A 568 38.64 -22.21 -4.08
C ASP A 568 39.07 -23.27 -3.03
N GLY A 569 38.49 -23.22 -1.83
CA GLY A 569 38.79 -24.13 -0.72
C GLY A 569 40.17 -23.92 -0.12
N ASP A 570 40.84 -22.80 -0.43
CA ASP A 570 42.11 -22.41 0.16
C ASP A 570 41.86 -21.41 1.30
N PRO A 571 42.06 -21.80 2.57
CA PRO A 571 41.81 -20.91 3.71
C PRO A 571 42.77 -19.71 3.78
N THR A 572 43.70 -19.58 2.83
CA THR A 572 44.61 -18.42 2.69
C THR A 572 44.16 -17.42 1.61
N THR A 573 43.21 -17.79 0.74
CA THR A 573 42.60 -16.85 -0.21
C THR A 573 41.56 -16.00 0.54
N PRO A 574 41.60 -14.65 0.44
CA PRO A 574 40.54 -13.82 1.01
C PRO A 574 39.20 -14.14 0.36
N GLU A 575 38.18 -14.39 1.18
CA GLU A 575 36.80 -14.54 0.71
C GLU A 575 36.39 -13.32 -0.12
N ARG A 576 35.69 -13.59 -1.23
CA ARG A 576 35.20 -12.57 -2.15
C ARG A 576 33.80 -12.92 -2.61
N LEU A 577 33.11 -11.97 -3.23
CA LEU A 577 31.86 -12.26 -3.93
C LEU A 577 32.10 -13.36 -4.96
N ALA A 578 31.20 -14.35 -5.01
CA ALA A 578 31.31 -15.49 -5.90
C ALA A 578 31.42 -15.00 -7.36
N PRO A 579 32.52 -15.25 -8.09
CA PRO A 579 32.67 -14.76 -9.47
C PRO A 579 31.59 -15.26 -10.43
N ARG A 580 30.98 -16.41 -10.11
CA ARG A 580 29.88 -17.02 -10.87
C ARG A 580 28.49 -16.52 -10.45
N HIS A 581 28.37 -15.76 -9.37
CA HIS A 581 27.12 -15.16 -8.89
C HIS A 581 27.32 -13.64 -8.70
N PRO A 582 27.24 -12.83 -9.79
CA PRO A 582 27.61 -11.42 -9.72
C PRO A 582 26.68 -10.62 -8.82
N TYR A 583 27.23 -9.62 -8.12
CA TYR A 583 26.50 -8.79 -7.13
C TYR A 583 25.09 -8.35 -7.57
N PRO A 584 24.86 -7.85 -8.81
CA PRO A 584 23.55 -7.38 -9.22
C PRO A 584 22.46 -8.46 -9.36
N LEU A 585 22.76 -9.72 -9.09
CA LEU A 585 21.80 -10.83 -9.02
C LEU A 585 21.59 -11.31 -7.57
N THR A 586 22.05 -10.56 -6.58
CA THR A 586 22.07 -10.96 -5.17
C THR A 586 21.06 -10.19 -4.32
N GLU A 587 20.60 -10.81 -3.24
CA GLU A 587 19.68 -10.22 -2.26
C GLU A 587 20.16 -8.85 -1.77
N ASN A 588 21.46 -8.69 -1.46
CA ASN A 588 22.03 -7.41 -1.03
C ASN A 588 22.04 -6.33 -2.11
N ALA A 589 22.03 -6.68 -3.40
CA ALA A 589 21.85 -5.69 -4.45
C ALA A 589 20.40 -5.18 -4.52
N LEU A 590 19.41 -6.07 -4.31
CA LEU A 590 18.02 -5.63 -4.18
C LEU A 590 17.84 -4.77 -2.92
N ARG A 591 18.39 -5.18 -1.77
CA ARG A 591 18.35 -4.37 -0.55
C ARG A 591 18.94 -2.97 -0.74
N ASP A 592 20.10 -2.86 -1.37
CA ASP A 592 20.70 -1.55 -1.70
C ASP A 592 19.77 -0.69 -2.55
N GLU A 593 19.17 -1.32 -3.56
CA GLU A 593 18.24 -0.66 -4.45
C GLU A 593 17.00 -0.18 -3.69
N LEU A 594 16.48 -0.95 -2.73
CA LEU A 594 15.30 -0.59 -1.94
C LEU A 594 15.61 0.26 -0.69
N GLY A 595 16.87 0.62 -0.44
CA GLY A 595 17.26 1.35 0.77
C GLY A 595 17.27 0.53 2.07
N ILE A 596 17.06 -0.78 1.97
CA ILE A 596 17.03 -1.70 3.11
C ILE A 596 18.45 -2.01 3.59
N VAL A 597 18.64 -2.14 4.90
CA VAL A 597 19.92 -2.52 5.51
C VAL A 597 20.43 -3.84 4.92
N ARG A 598 21.65 -3.84 4.38
CA ARG A 598 22.31 -5.05 3.87
C ARG A 598 22.39 -6.13 4.95
N ARG A 599 22.23 -7.39 4.54
CA ARG A 599 22.73 -8.52 5.33
C ARG A 599 24.25 -8.52 5.32
N ASP A 600 24.85 -8.43 6.49
CA ASP A 600 26.28 -8.67 6.72
C ASP A 600 26.59 -10.17 6.97
N ARG A 601 25.55 -10.97 7.22
CA ARG A 601 25.64 -12.41 7.48
C ARG A 601 24.38 -13.19 7.07
N TYR A 602 24.53 -14.51 6.99
CA TYR A 602 23.43 -15.45 6.81
C TYR A 602 23.52 -16.52 7.90
N GLY A 603 22.43 -16.80 8.60
CA GLY A 603 22.43 -17.66 9.81
C GLY A 603 22.87 -16.94 11.09
N SER A 604 23.05 -17.70 12.16
CA SER A 604 23.36 -17.20 13.50
C SER A 604 24.85 -17.32 13.84
N PRO A 605 25.47 -16.32 14.51
CA PRO A 605 26.80 -16.45 15.07
C PRO A 605 26.77 -17.39 16.28
N ALA A 606 27.33 -18.58 16.11
CA ALA A 606 27.44 -19.62 17.13
C ALA A 606 26.10 -20.25 17.61
N ARG A 607 26.25 -21.45 18.20
CA ARG A 607 25.16 -22.28 18.72
C ARG A 607 24.41 -21.54 19.84
N PRO A 608 23.10 -21.29 19.74
CA PRO A 608 22.31 -21.04 20.95
C PRO A 608 22.39 -22.29 21.84
N GLU A 609 22.69 -22.12 23.13
CA GLU A 609 22.78 -23.20 24.13
C GLU A 609 21.47 -23.97 24.33
#